data_AF-A0A949SEB2-F1
#
_entry.id   AF-A0A949SEB2-F1
#
_cell.length_a   1.000
_cell.length_b   1.000
_cell.length_c   1.000
_cell.angle_alpha   90.00
_cell.angle_beta   90.00
_cell.angle_gamma   90.00
#
_symmetry.space_group_name_H-M   'P 1'
#
loop_
_entity.id
_entity.type
_entity.pdbx_description
1 polymer ?
#
loop_
_entity_poly.entity_id
_entity_poly.type
_entity_poly.pdbx_seq_one_letter_code
_entity_poly.pdbx_strand_id
1 'polypeptide(L)'
;MSYEVYNPYRKLGTQFKDGMDYIIENIIPPEELEASSEPLTFDQLNDTLLAYFQSLIVPETESVSVDPTPSYAAFTQNMVLSILPNAANSYQNSNLSNESFYNPQQIMLMNSIYASIKGNDVEGMLSVLNDANTEIAESGLSAVDQTPLFVAVEIGKRSYEYWMENIYDTESDWLDYLNASSAINVANLPYWVTTSMEGALSGFAQVQQFDMGVATSLNTAGRTIALIAGMLGAVGLSSGKMFFKWVKKIKTGKLSLNKETVALLNHEQNVFDTDNPNEIGGTRLLCFASRAHNCSRGSCGNHTKGGWQGGVVIACFEF
;
A
#
# COMPACT_ATOMS: atom_id res chain seq x y z
N MET A 1 35.79 0.04 -1.67
CA MET A 1 35.06 1.07 -2.44
C MET A 1 33.62 0.59 -2.51
N SER A 2 32.69 1.30 -1.87
CA SER A 2 31.26 1.09 -2.09
C SER A 2 30.95 1.73 -3.45
N TYR A 3 30.44 0.94 -4.39
CA TYR A 3 29.90 1.47 -5.64
C TYR A 3 28.50 2.00 -5.33
N GLU A 4 28.21 3.24 -5.69
CA GLU A 4 26.85 3.78 -5.57
C GLU A 4 25.94 2.98 -6.51
N VAL A 5 24.93 2.32 -5.95
CA VAL A 5 23.96 1.55 -6.73
C VAL A 5 22.98 2.52 -7.40
N TYR A 6 23.03 2.58 -8.73
CA TYR A 6 22.17 3.45 -9.51
C TYR A 6 20.81 2.79 -9.80
N ASN A 7 19.73 3.32 -9.23
CA ASN A 7 18.37 2.97 -9.62
C ASN A 7 17.97 3.79 -10.86
N PRO A 8 17.69 3.16 -12.03
CA PRO A 8 17.42 3.88 -13.27
C PRO A 8 16.02 4.50 -13.34
N TYR A 9 15.16 4.26 -12.35
CA TYR A 9 13.75 4.60 -12.37
C TYR A 9 13.40 5.92 -11.67
N ARG A 10 14.39 6.77 -11.33
CA ARG A 10 14.18 8.05 -10.62
C ARG A 10 13.06 8.93 -11.20
N LYS A 11 12.91 8.96 -12.53
CA LYS A 11 11.84 9.72 -13.21
C LYS A 11 10.43 9.19 -12.94
N LEU A 12 10.26 7.88 -12.75
CA LEU A 12 8.97 7.31 -12.32
C LEU A 12 8.59 7.82 -10.93
N GLY A 13 9.59 8.11 -10.11
CA GLY A 13 9.40 8.74 -8.82
C GLY A 13 8.79 10.13 -8.88
N THR A 14 9.22 10.95 -9.83
CA THR A 14 8.60 12.27 -10.09
C THR A 14 7.17 12.11 -10.60
N GLN A 15 6.95 11.24 -11.59
CA GLN A 15 5.61 10.96 -12.12
C GLN A 15 4.64 10.41 -11.07
N PHE A 16 5.14 9.73 -10.05
CA PHE A 16 4.31 9.33 -8.91
C PHE A 16 3.82 10.54 -8.12
N LYS A 17 4.69 11.50 -7.79
CA LYS A 17 4.29 12.73 -7.10
C LYS A 17 3.30 13.53 -7.94
N ASP A 18 3.64 13.80 -9.20
CA ASP A 18 2.77 14.51 -10.14
C ASP A 18 1.39 13.84 -10.26
N GLY A 19 1.34 12.51 -10.23
CA GLY A 19 0.10 11.75 -10.24
C GLY A 19 -0.69 11.87 -8.94
N MET A 20 -0.04 11.86 -7.79
CA MET A 20 -0.71 12.06 -6.50
C MET A 20 -1.29 13.49 -6.39
N ASP A 21 -0.54 14.49 -6.83
CA ASP A 21 -0.99 15.90 -6.89
C ASP A 21 -2.18 16.03 -7.85
N TYR A 22 -2.07 15.49 -9.07
CA TYR A 22 -3.16 15.52 -10.03
C TYR A 22 -4.44 14.87 -9.48
N ILE A 23 -4.32 13.73 -8.80
CA ILE A 23 -5.49 13.05 -8.22
C ILE A 23 -6.16 13.96 -7.20
N ILE A 24 -5.44 14.50 -6.21
CA ILE A 24 -6.09 15.29 -5.16
C ILE A 24 -6.72 16.59 -5.70
N GLU A 25 -6.08 17.21 -6.70
CA GLU A 25 -6.59 18.42 -7.35
C GLU A 25 -7.84 18.19 -8.20
N ASN A 26 -8.01 17.00 -8.78
CA ASN A 26 -9.02 16.74 -9.83
C ASN A 26 -10.07 15.68 -9.44
N ILE A 27 -9.97 15.05 -8.28
CA ILE A 27 -10.88 13.96 -7.91
C ILE A 27 -12.27 14.45 -7.49
N ILE A 28 -12.36 15.70 -7.01
CA ILE A 28 -13.63 16.39 -6.79
C ILE A 28 -13.77 17.45 -7.88
N PRO A 29 -14.78 17.36 -8.77
CA PRO A 29 -15.00 18.37 -9.79
C PRO A 29 -15.22 19.76 -9.16
N PRO A 30 -14.66 20.84 -9.73
CA PRO A 30 -14.87 22.21 -9.26
C PRO A 30 -16.34 22.60 -9.14
N GLU A 31 -17.20 22.01 -9.97
CA GLU A 31 -18.65 22.26 -10.03
C GLU A 31 -19.42 21.59 -8.87
N GLU A 32 -18.82 20.62 -8.18
CA GLU A 32 -19.45 19.82 -7.12
C GLU A 32 -18.94 20.19 -5.72
N LEU A 33 -17.90 21.02 -5.61
CA LEU A 33 -17.29 21.50 -4.36
C LEU A 33 -18.29 22.22 -3.42
N GLU A 34 -19.33 22.84 -3.96
CA GLU A 34 -20.35 23.55 -3.16
C GLU A 34 -21.62 22.70 -2.88
N ALA A 35 -21.77 21.51 -3.48
CA ALA A 35 -23.01 20.72 -3.43
C ALA A 35 -22.84 19.24 -3.08
N SER A 36 -21.63 18.68 -3.11
CA SER A 36 -21.44 17.25 -2.92
C SER A 36 -21.37 16.88 -1.44
N SER A 37 -22.51 16.42 -0.91
CA SER A 37 -22.54 15.55 0.28
C SER A 37 -22.30 14.08 -0.08
N GLU A 38 -22.03 13.77 -1.36
CA GLU A 38 -21.88 12.40 -1.81
C GLU A 38 -20.47 11.88 -1.49
N PRO A 39 -20.37 10.66 -0.95
CA PRO A 39 -19.08 10.07 -0.66
C PRO A 39 -18.34 9.82 -1.97
N LEU A 40 -17.03 10.09 -1.96
CA LEU A 40 -16.16 9.74 -3.08
C LEU A 40 -16.32 8.26 -3.44
N THR A 41 -16.38 7.97 -4.74
CA THR A 41 -16.57 6.63 -5.29
C THR A 41 -15.27 6.07 -5.89
N PHE A 42 -15.21 4.73 -5.97
CA PHE A 42 -14.10 4.05 -6.63
C PHE A 42 -13.96 4.44 -8.10
N ASP A 43 -15.09 4.57 -8.80
CA ASP A 43 -15.11 4.88 -10.23
C ASP A 43 -14.58 6.29 -10.50
N GLN A 44 -14.90 7.28 -9.64
CA GLN A 44 -14.30 8.61 -9.70
C GLN A 44 -12.77 8.54 -9.62
N LEU A 45 -12.22 7.79 -8.65
CA LEU A 45 -10.76 7.63 -8.57
C LEU A 45 -10.17 6.99 -9.84
N ASN A 46 -10.83 5.97 -10.37
CA ASN A 46 -10.36 5.25 -11.56
C ASN A 46 -10.39 6.13 -12.81
N ASP A 47 -11.42 6.96 -12.95
CA ASP A 47 -11.57 7.91 -14.05
C ASP A 47 -10.58 9.08 -13.94
N THR A 48 -10.35 9.62 -12.74
CA THR A 48 -9.31 10.65 -12.53
C THR A 48 -7.92 10.10 -12.83
N LEU A 49 -7.64 8.84 -12.48
CA LEU A 49 -6.38 8.17 -12.82
C LEU A 49 -6.22 7.99 -14.34
N LEU A 50 -7.31 7.68 -15.05
CA LEU A 50 -7.32 7.65 -16.51
C LEU A 50 -7.02 9.03 -17.11
N ALA A 51 -7.63 10.09 -16.57
CA ALA A 51 -7.40 11.45 -17.03
C ALA A 51 -5.94 11.90 -16.82
N TYR A 52 -5.37 11.59 -15.65
CA TYR A 52 -3.94 11.80 -15.39
C TYR A 52 -3.08 11.09 -16.43
N PHE A 53 -3.38 9.83 -16.72
CA PHE A 53 -2.59 9.07 -17.67
C PHE A 53 -2.69 9.61 -19.11
N GLN A 54 -3.87 10.07 -19.51
CA GLN A 54 -4.09 10.68 -20.83
C GLN A 54 -3.28 11.97 -20.99
N SER A 55 -3.12 12.77 -19.92
CA SER A 55 -2.30 13.99 -19.94
C SER A 55 -0.81 13.70 -20.14
N LEU A 56 -0.33 12.51 -19.75
CA LEU A 56 1.06 12.07 -19.99
C LEU A 56 1.32 11.65 -21.45
N ILE A 57 0.30 11.17 -22.18
CA ILE A 57 0.45 10.65 -23.55
C ILE A 57 0.14 11.71 -24.60
N VAL A 58 -0.85 12.56 -24.35
CA VAL A 58 -1.31 13.57 -25.32
C VAL A 58 -0.80 14.93 -24.86
N PRO A 59 0.36 15.40 -25.33
CA PRO A 59 0.80 16.75 -25.02
C PRO A 59 -0.19 17.76 -25.63
N GLU A 60 -0.61 18.75 -24.84
CA GLU A 60 -1.59 19.80 -25.21
C GLU A 60 -1.21 20.65 -26.44
N THR A 61 -0.02 20.45 -27.02
CA THR A 61 0.59 21.40 -27.96
C THR A 61 0.46 21.07 -29.44
N GLU A 62 -0.18 19.98 -29.87
CA GLU A 62 -0.39 19.80 -31.31
C GLU A 62 -1.79 19.31 -31.63
N SER A 63 -2.51 20.15 -32.39
CA SER A 63 -3.61 19.75 -33.24
C SER A 63 -3.11 18.79 -34.33
N VAL A 64 -2.62 17.62 -33.94
CA VAL A 64 -2.31 16.56 -34.87
C VAL A 64 -3.63 15.89 -35.19
N SER A 65 -4.16 16.18 -36.37
CA SER A 65 -5.28 15.47 -36.99
C SER A 65 -4.86 14.05 -37.44
N VAL A 66 -4.18 13.30 -36.57
CA VAL A 66 -4.03 11.86 -36.74
C VAL A 66 -5.25 11.29 -36.06
N ASP A 67 -6.24 10.97 -36.91
CA ASP A 67 -7.38 10.13 -36.59
C ASP A 67 -6.88 8.98 -35.71
N PRO A 68 -7.11 8.99 -34.38
CA PRO A 68 -6.62 7.93 -33.53
C PRO A 68 -7.39 6.71 -33.99
N THR A 69 -6.70 5.76 -34.61
CA THR A 69 -7.32 4.48 -34.92
C THR A 69 -8.04 4.02 -33.65
N PRO A 70 -9.37 3.82 -33.68
CA PRO A 70 -10.18 3.64 -32.48
C PRO A 70 -9.68 2.52 -31.56
N SER A 71 -8.81 1.63 -32.07
CA SER A 71 -8.21 0.52 -31.34
C SER A 71 -7.11 0.91 -30.34
N TYR A 72 -6.26 1.92 -30.59
CA TYR A 72 -5.14 2.21 -29.67
C TYR A 72 -5.60 2.99 -28.43
N ALA A 73 -6.46 4.00 -28.63
CA ALA A 73 -7.07 4.75 -27.54
C ALA A 73 -7.94 3.85 -26.66
N ALA A 74 -8.80 3.01 -27.27
CA ALA A 74 -9.63 2.06 -26.54
C ALA A 74 -8.81 0.98 -25.82
N PHE A 75 -7.74 0.46 -26.42
CA PHE A 75 -6.84 -0.50 -25.77
C PHE A 75 -6.19 0.11 -24.52
N THR A 76 -5.68 1.33 -24.66
CA THR A 76 -5.00 2.05 -23.60
C THR A 76 -5.96 2.41 -22.46
N GLN A 77 -7.18 2.82 -22.79
CA GLN A 77 -8.23 3.08 -21.81
C GLN A 77 -8.64 1.82 -21.05
N ASN A 78 -8.89 0.70 -21.74
CA ASN A 78 -9.23 -0.57 -21.10
C ASN A 78 -8.11 -1.07 -20.19
N MET A 79 -6.85 -0.88 -20.61
CA MET A 79 -5.70 -1.24 -19.78
C MET A 79 -5.69 -0.43 -18.49
N VAL A 80 -5.75 0.90 -18.56
CA VAL A 80 -5.70 1.80 -17.39
C VAL A 80 -6.87 1.52 -16.44
N LEU A 81 -8.09 1.45 -16.96
CA LEU A 81 -9.30 1.21 -16.17
C LEU A 81 -9.30 -0.16 -15.48
N SER A 82 -8.51 -1.13 -15.97
CA SER A 82 -8.40 -2.45 -15.34
C SER A 82 -7.28 -2.55 -14.28
N ILE A 83 -6.25 -1.70 -14.37
CA ILE A 83 -5.08 -1.76 -13.49
C ILE A 83 -5.46 -1.52 -12.03
N LEU A 84 -6.16 -0.42 -11.74
CA LEU A 84 -6.52 -0.06 -10.37
C LEU A 84 -7.50 -1.06 -9.74
N PRO A 85 -8.61 -1.49 -10.36
CA PRO A 85 -9.48 -2.52 -9.80
C PRO A 85 -8.75 -3.81 -9.44
N ASN A 86 -7.88 -4.28 -10.32
CA ASN A 86 -7.11 -5.50 -10.09
C ASN A 86 -6.06 -5.32 -9.00
N ALA A 87 -5.36 -4.18 -8.97
CA ALA A 87 -4.40 -3.86 -7.92
C ALA A 87 -5.09 -3.74 -6.55
N ALA A 88 -6.24 -3.08 -6.49
CA ALA A 88 -7.05 -2.94 -5.27
C ALA A 88 -7.52 -4.31 -4.78
N ASN A 89 -8.02 -5.16 -5.68
CA ASN A 89 -8.38 -6.54 -5.36
C ASN A 89 -7.17 -7.36 -4.89
N SER A 90 -6.01 -7.24 -5.53
CA SER A 90 -4.78 -7.93 -5.14
C SER A 90 -4.34 -7.51 -3.73
N TYR A 91 -4.29 -6.20 -3.47
CA TYR A 91 -3.95 -5.61 -2.19
C TYR A 91 -4.90 -6.07 -1.09
N GLN A 92 -6.20 -5.83 -1.27
CA GLN A 92 -7.22 -6.15 -0.27
C GLN A 92 -7.27 -7.65 0.03
N ASN A 93 -7.01 -8.52 -0.94
CA ASN A 93 -7.04 -9.97 -0.70
C ASN A 93 -5.66 -10.55 -0.33
N SER A 94 -4.63 -9.70 -0.14
CA SER A 94 -3.24 -10.10 0.13
C SER A 94 -2.75 -11.17 -0.87
N ASN A 95 -3.01 -10.95 -2.15
CA ASN A 95 -2.74 -11.93 -3.19
C ASN A 95 -1.37 -11.77 -3.83
N LEU A 96 -0.67 -10.64 -3.67
CA LEU A 96 0.65 -10.41 -4.25
C LEU A 96 1.67 -11.53 -4.01
N SER A 97 1.68 -12.15 -2.82
CA SER A 97 2.59 -13.27 -2.50
C SER A 97 2.12 -14.64 -3.01
N ASN A 98 0.85 -14.76 -3.38
CA ASN A 98 0.23 -15.98 -3.92
C ASN A 98 0.05 -15.91 -5.45
N GLU A 99 0.28 -14.74 -6.01
CA GLU A 99 0.24 -14.45 -7.42
C GLU A 99 1.55 -14.96 -8.03
N SER A 100 1.45 -15.92 -8.96
CA SER A 100 2.57 -16.66 -9.55
C SER A 100 3.57 -15.83 -10.38
N PHE A 101 3.56 -14.50 -10.27
CA PHE A 101 4.33 -13.56 -11.10
C PHE A 101 5.72 -13.28 -10.54
N TYR A 102 5.86 -13.34 -9.22
CA TYR A 102 7.15 -13.15 -8.57
C TYR A 102 7.78 -14.46 -8.18
N ASN A 103 9.05 -14.62 -8.53
CA ASN A 103 9.83 -15.76 -8.10
C ASN A 103 10.05 -15.72 -6.57
N PRO A 104 10.37 -16.87 -5.93
CA PRO A 104 10.53 -16.93 -4.47
C PRO A 104 11.56 -15.94 -3.92
N GLN A 105 12.63 -15.65 -4.65
CA GLN A 105 13.66 -14.72 -4.21
C GLN A 105 13.19 -13.26 -4.25
N GLN A 106 12.41 -12.87 -5.26
CA GLN A 106 11.74 -11.56 -5.30
C GLN A 106 10.78 -11.41 -4.11
N ILE A 107 9.97 -12.43 -3.83
CA ILE A 107 9.04 -12.42 -2.69
C ILE A 107 9.79 -12.30 -1.36
N MET A 108 10.92 -13.00 -1.20
CA MET A 108 11.77 -12.89 -0.01
C MET A 108 12.31 -11.47 0.17
N LEU A 109 12.85 -10.86 -0.88
CA LEU A 109 13.35 -9.48 -0.82
C LEU A 109 12.22 -8.50 -0.51
N MET A 110 11.07 -8.62 -1.17
CA MET A 110 9.90 -7.77 -0.90
C MET A 110 9.48 -7.84 0.57
N ASN A 111 9.35 -9.05 1.12
CA ASN A 111 8.98 -9.24 2.52
C ASN A 111 10.05 -8.71 3.48
N SER A 112 11.33 -8.87 3.15
CA SER A 112 12.45 -8.31 3.92
C SER A 112 12.35 -6.79 3.96
N ILE A 113 12.21 -6.14 2.80
CA ILE A 113 12.10 -4.68 2.70
C ILE A 113 10.86 -4.18 3.47
N TYR A 114 9.71 -4.84 3.34
CA TYR A 114 8.49 -4.45 4.07
C TYR A 114 8.62 -4.63 5.58
N ALA A 115 9.30 -5.70 6.03
CA ALA A 115 9.58 -5.91 7.45
C ALA A 115 10.53 -4.84 7.98
N SER A 116 11.59 -4.51 7.24
CA SER A 116 12.54 -3.45 7.60
C SER A 116 11.87 -2.08 7.65
N ILE A 117 11.00 -1.73 6.69
CA ILE A 117 10.24 -0.47 6.71
C ILE A 117 9.36 -0.37 7.97
N LYS A 118 8.69 -1.46 8.36
CA LYS A 118 7.80 -1.48 9.54
C LYS A 118 8.55 -1.59 10.86
N GLY A 119 9.77 -2.11 10.84
CA GLY A 119 10.60 -2.35 12.02
C GLY A 119 11.54 -1.20 12.37
N ASN A 120 11.71 -0.23 11.48
CA ASN A 120 12.52 0.97 11.72
C ASN A 120 11.65 2.17 12.14
N ASP A 121 12.30 3.18 12.72
CA ASP A 121 11.68 4.48 12.93
C ASP A 121 11.44 5.20 11.60
N VAL A 122 10.60 6.24 11.64
CA VAL A 122 10.19 6.98 10.45
C VAL A 122 11.39 7.68 9.80
N GLU A 123 12.34 8.13 10.59
CA GLU A 123 13.58 8.75 10.16
C GLU A 123 14.51 7.74 9.44
N GLY A 124 14.53 6.47 9.89
CA GLY A 124 15.31 5.39 9.31
C GLY A 124 14.71 4.78 8.04
N MET A 125 13.42 4.98 7.77
CA MET A 125 12.74 4.40 6.59
C MET A 125 13.42 4.76 5.26
N LEU A 126 13.87 6.01 5.09
CA LEU A 126 14.55 6.41 3.86
C LEU A 126 15.90 5.70 3.71
N SER A 127 16.62 5.46 4.81
CA SER A 127 17.85 4.65 4.80
C SER A 127 17.55 3.22 4.38
N VAL A 128 16.52 2.59 4.97
CA VAL A 128 16.09 1.23 4.59
C VAL A 128 15.79 1.13 3.10
N LEU A 129 15.09 2.12 2.52
CA LEU A 129 14.79 2.15 1.10
C LEU A 129 16.03 2.41 0.23
N ASN A 130 17.03 3.14 0.73
CA ASN A 130 18.32 3.29 0.07
C ASN A 130 19.11 1.98 0.07
N ASP A 131 19.16 1.29 1.21
CA ASP A 131 19.85 0.01 1.37
C ASP A 131 19.18 -1.10 0.55
N ALA A 132 17.84 -1.07 0.43
CA ALA A 132 17.08 -1.98 -0.41
C ALA A 132 17.54 -1.98 -1.88
N ASN A 133 17.96 -0.83 -2.43
CA ASN A 133 18.53 -0.81 -3.79
C ASN A 133 19.81 -1.66 -3.88
N THR A 134 20.67 -1.57 -2.86
CA THR A 134 21.90 -2.35 -2.78
C THR A 134 21.58 -3.84 -2.64
N GLU A 135 20.67 -4.21 -1.75
CA GLU A 135 20.23 -5.60 -1.57
C GLU A 135 19.65 -6.19 -2.87
N ILE A 136 18.86 -5.42 -3.62
CA ILE A 136 18.32 -5.86 -4.92
C ILE A 136 19.46 -6.06 -5.93
N ALA A 137 20.39 -5.12 -6.02
CA ALA A 137 21.52 -5.22 -6.95
C ALA A 137 22.42 -6.43 -6.64
N GLU A 138 22.63 -6.74 -5.37
CA GLU A 138 23.50 -7.82 -4.89
C GLU A 138 22.77 -9.17 -4.76
N SER A 139 21.45 -9.20 -4.97
CA SER A 139 20.65 -10.42 -4.80
C SER A 139 20.99 -11.56 -5.76
N GLY A 140 21.66 -11.29 -6.89
CA GLY A 140 21.89 -12.28 -7.94
C GLY A 140 20.68 -12.55 -8.84
N LEU A 141 19.58 -11.79 -8.67
CA LEU A 141 18.46 -11.75 -9.61
C LEU A 141 18.89 -11.23 -10.99
N SER A 142 18.20 -11.67 -12.04
CA SER A 142 18.40 -11.09 -13.37
C SER A 142 17.94 -9.63 -13.40
N ALA A 143 18.45 -8.82 -14.33
CA ALA A 143 17.99 -7.44 -14.49
C ALA A 143 16.47 -7.32 -14.74
N VAL A 144 15.86 -8.36 -15.35
CA VAL A 144 14.41 -8.44 -15.58
C VAL A 144 13.68 -8.62 -14.26
N ASP A 145 14.18 -9.49 -13.39
CA ASP A 145 13.57 -9.77 -12.09
C ASP A 145 13.85 -8.66 -11.05
N GLN A 146 14.96 -7.95 -11.18
CA GLN A 146 15.27 -6.78 -10.35
C GLN A 146 14.40 -5.57 -10.68
N THR A 147 14.00 -5.41 -11.95
CA THR A 147 13.23 -4.26 -12.43
C THR A 147 11.99 -3.94 -11.58
N PRO A 148 11.04 -4.86 -11.35
CA PRO A 148 9.86 -4.56 -10.54
C PRO A 148 10.20 -4.15 -9.10
N LEU A 149 11.27 -4.71 -8.53
CA LEU A 149 11.73 -4.36 -7.18
C LEU A 149 12.32 -2.94 -7.14
N PHE A 150 13.16 -2.57 -8.10
CA PHE A 150 13.72 -1.23 -8.19
C PHE A 150 12.64 -0.16 -8.42
N VAL A 151 11.63 -0.46 -9.22
CA VAL A 151 10.46 0.43 -9.43
C VAL A 151 9.73 0.60 -8.11
N ALA A 152 9.41 -0.49 -7.41
CA ALA A 152 8.72 -0.43 -6.13
C ALA A 152 9.50 0.37 -5.09
N VAL A 153 10.82 0.17 -4.97
CA VAL A 153 11.67 0.91 -4.03
C VAL A 153 11.73 2.39 -4.37
N GLU A 154 11.85 2.77 -5.65
CA GLU A 154 11.83 4.19 -6.03
C GLU A 154 10.49 4.85 -5.70
N ILE A 155 9.37 4.17 -5.99
CA ILE A 155 8.03 4.61 -5.59
C ILE A 155 7.93 4.73 -4.07
N GLY A 156 8.47 3.76 -3.32
CA GLY A 156 8.47 3.79 -1.86
C GLY A 156 9.21 5.01 -1.30
N LYS A 157 10.36 5.37 -1.86
CA LYS A 157 11.10 6.58 -1.49
C LYS A 157 10.29 7.84 -1.72
N ARG A 158 9.62 7.90 -2.86
CA ARG A 158 8.89 9.09 -3.29
C ARG A 158 7.58 9.24 -2.53
N SER A 159 6.94 8.12 -2.22
CA SER A 159 5.81 8.05 -1.29
C SER A 159 6.21 8.53 0.11
N TYR A 160 7.36 8.09 0.63
CA TYR A 160 7.88 8.57 1.91
C TYR A 160 8.07 10.10 1.90
N GLU A 161 8.81 10.61 0.91
CA GLU A 161 9.07 12.05 0.76
C GLU A 161 7.77 12.85 0.62
N TYR A 162 6.85 12.37 -0.23
CA TYR A 162 5.57 13.01 -0.52
C TYR A 162 4.68 13.12 0.73
N TRP A 163 4.56 12.03 1.49
CA TRP A 163 3.73 12.06 2.69
C TRP A 163 4.40 12.84 3.82
N MET A 164 5.72 12.78 3.96
CA MET A 164 6.42 13.62 4.94
C MET A 164 6.20 15.11 4.66
N GLU A 165 6.18 15.52 3.39
CA GLU A 165 5.87 16.90 2.97
C GLU A 165 4.42 17.27 3.33
N ASN A 166 3.45 16.44 2.95
CA ASN A 166 2.02 16.72 3.15
C ASN A 166 1.52 16.58 4.61
N ILE A 167 2.15 15.75 5.45
CA ILE A 167 1.73 15.57 6.86
C ILE A 167 1.93 16.83 7.69
N TYR A 168 2.97 17.61 7.39
CA TYR A 168 3.33 18.80 8.16
C TYR A 168 2.90 20.09 7.49
N ASP A 169 2.37 20.02 6.27
CA ASP A 169 1.89 21.17 5.53
C ASP A 169 0.45 21.50 5.92
N THR A 170 0.27 22.72 6.45
CA THR A 170 -1.04 23.26 6.85
C THR A 170 -1.88 23.75 5.68
N GLU A 171 -1.33 23.75 4.47
CA GLU A 171 -2.02 24.11 3.23
C GLU A 171 -2.17 22.89 2.29
N SER A 172 -1.85 21.67 2.76
CA SER A 172 -1.96 20.46 1.94
C SER A 172 -3.40 20.17 1.53
N ASP A 173 -3.60 19.85 0.24
CA ASP A 173 -4.90 19.40 -0.27
C ASP A 173 -5.35 18.05 0.35
N TRP A 174 -4.46 17.36 1.06
CA TRP A 174 -4.77 16.10 1.75
C TRP A 174 -5.34 16.30 3.15
N LEU A 175 -5.43 17.52 3.67
CA LEU A 175 -5.81 17.80 5.06
C LEU A 175 -7.13 17.14 5.47
N ASP A 176 -8.12 17.14 4.60
CA ASP A 176 -9.44 16.55 4.87
C ASP A 176 -9.41 15.00 4.96
N TYR A 177 -8.36 14.38 4.43
CA TYR A 177 -8.17 12.93 4.44
C TYR A 177 -7.15 12.45 5.47
N LEU A 178 -6.35 13.36 6.01
CA LEU A 178 -5.39 13.12 7.08
C LEU A 178 -6.08 13.13 8.45
N ASN A 179 -5.45 12.49 9.44
CA ASN A 179 -5.91 12.64 10.81
C ASN A 179 -5.52 14.02 11.34
N ALA A 180 -6.36 14.62 12.18
CA ALA A 180 -6.07 15.89 12.85
C ALA A 180 -4.76 15.86 13.67
N SER A 181 -4.35 14.68 14.14
CA SER A 181 -3.06 14.49 14.81
C SER A 181 -1.99 14.04 13.81
N SER A 182 -0.98 14.88 13.59
CA SER A 182 0.19 14.56 12.77
C SER A 182 0.92 13.31 13.26
N ALA A 183 0.96 13.07 14.58
CA ALA A 183 1.57 11.87 15.15
C ALA A 183 0.90 10.58 14.68
N ILE A 184 -0.44 10.58 14.49
CA ILE A 184 -1.16 9.43 13.94
C ILE A 184 -0.81 9.23 12.46
N ASN A 185 -0.66 10.32 11.71
CA ASN A 185 -0.27 10.25 10.29
C ASN A 185 1.16 9.71 10.13
N VAL A 186 2.09 10.20 10.94
CA VAL A 186 3.48 9.70 11.01
C VAL A 186 3.52 8.21 11.34
N ALA A 187 2.71 7.75 12.31
CA ALA A 187 2.61 6.32 12.65
C ALA A 187 2.05 5.46 11.51
N ASN A 188 1.26 6.04 10.59
CA ASN A 188 0.71 5.35 9.43
C ASN A 188 1.64 5.33 8.22
N LEU A 189 2.72 6.13 8.24
CA LEU A 189 3.64 6.28 7.11
C LEU A 189 4.22 4.96 6.58
N PRO A 190 4.66 3.99 7.42
CA PRO A 190 5.11 2.69 6.92
C PRO A 190 4.05 1.95 6.12
N TYR A 191 2.77 2.10 6.48
CA TYR A 191 1.66 1.46 5.78
C TYR A 191 1.34 2.17 4.46
N TRP A 192 1.44 3.49 4.41
CA TRP A 192 1.23 4.25 3.17
C TRP A 192 2.33 3.95 2.16
N VAL A 193 3.59 3.99 2.60
CA VAL A 193 4.76 3.65 1.77
C VAL A 193 4.67 2.23 1.24
N THR A 194 4.42 1.24 2.10
CA THR A 194 4.30 -0.15 1.65
C THR A 194 3.11 -0.38 0.74
N THR A 195 1.98 0.33 0.92
CA THR A 195 0.86 0.29 -0.02
C THR A 195 1.26 0.84 -1.41
N SER A 196 2.01 1.95 -1.48
CA SER A 196 2.50 2.49 -2.75
C SER A 196 3.40 1.49 -3.49
N MET A 197 4.31 0.85 -2.75
CA MET A 197 5.20 -0.19 -3.28
C MET A 197 4.41 -1.40 -3.80
N GLU A 198 3.42 -1.85 -3.04
CA GLU A 198 2.56 -2.97 -3.47
C GLU A 198 1.71 -2.61 -4.68
N GLY A 199 1.23 -1.37 -4.78
CA GLY A 199 0.55 -0.87 -5.97
C GLY A 199 1.44 -0.92 -7.20
N ALA A 200 2.70 -0.53 -7.05
CA ALA A 200 3.70 -0.62 -8.10
C ALA A 200 3.89 -2.08 -8.57
N LEU A 201 4.01 -3.00 -7.63
CA LEU A 201 4.22 -4.42 -7.93
C LEU A 201 2.96 -5.06 -8.54
N SER A 202 1.78 -4.86 -7.95
CA SER A 202 0.51 -5.36 -8.50
C SER A 202 0.24 -4.82 -9.90
N GLY A 203 0.50 -3.53 -10.15
CA GLY A 203 0.35 -2.93 -11.48
C GLY A 203 1.33 -3.53 -12.49
N PHE A 204 2.60 -3.68 -12.10
CA PHE A 204 3.63 -4.29 -12.96
C PHE A 204 3.31 -5.75 -13.31
N ALA A 205 2.84 -6.54 -12.34
CA ALA A 205 2.53 -7.96 -12.50
C ALA A 205 1.35 -8.21 -13.47
N GLN A 206 0.38 -7.29 -13.54
CA GLN A 206 -0.73 -7.40 -14.48
C GLN A 206 -0.30 -7.38 -15.95
N VAL A 207 0.80 -6.68 -16.27
CA VAL A 207 1.33 -6.68 -17.65
C VAL A 207 2.06 -7.98 -17.96
N GLN A 208 2.67 -8.61 -16.96
CA GLN A 208 3.31 -9.93 -17.10
C GLN A 208 2.29 -11.05 -17.29
N GLN A 209 1.06 -10.91 -16.78
CA GLN A 209 -0.04 -11.87 -16.95
C GLN A 209 -0.50 -12.06 -18.39
N PHE A 210 -0.31 -11.06 -19.25
CA PHE A 210 -0.82 -11.14 -20.61
C PHE A 210 -0.11 -12.18 -21.48
N ASP A 211 0.90 -12.92 -20.96
CA ASP A 211 1.70 -13.96 -21.64
C ASP A 211 1.82 -13.66 -23.13
N MET A 212 2.18 -12.39 -23.43
CA MET A 212 2.13 -11.89 -24.79
C MET A 212 3.23 -12.65 -25.53
N GLY A 213 2.82 -13.68 -26.27
CA GLY A 213 3.65 -14.58 -27.07
C GLY A 213 4.36 -13.89 -28.24
N VAL A 214 4.82 -12.66 -28.03
CA VAL A 214 5.66 -11.89 -28.92
C VAL A 214 6.98 -11.60 -28.19
N ALA A 215 7.65 -12.69 -27.81
CA ALA A 215 8.94 -12.70 -27.11
C ALA A 215 10.08 -12.00 -27.87
N THR A 216 9.83 -11.40 -29.04
CA THR A 216 10.85 -10.77 -29.89
C THR A 216 10.61 -9.30 -30.22
N SER A 217 9.38 -8.75 -30.17
CA SER A 217 9.13 -7.32 -30.48
C SER A 217 8.69 -6.47 -29.28
N LEU A 218 8.30 -7.08 -28.16
CA LEU A 218 7.79 -6.37 -26.98
C LEU A 218 8.72 -6.40 -25.76
N ASN A 219 9.96 -6.91 -25.86
CA ASN A 219 10.88 -6.89 -24.72
C ASN A 219 11.21 -5.48 -24.21
N THR A 220 11.11 -4.45 -25.06
CA THR A 220 11.23 -3.04 -24.66
C THR A 220 9.87 -2.42 -24.38
N ALA A 221 8.89 -2.61 -25.26
CA ALA A 221 7.56 -2.00 -25.12
C ALA A 221 6.74 -2.59 -23.96
N GLY A 222 6.77 -3.90 -23.74
CA GLY A 222 6.15 -4.56 -22.60
C GLY A 222 6.77 -4.13 -21.27
N ARG A 223 8.08 -3.82 -21.24
CA ARG A 223 8.71 -3.20 -20.07
C ARG A 223 8.21 -1.79 -19.86
N THR A 224 8.15 -0.95 -20.89
CA THR A 224 7.59 0.41 -20.78
C THR A 224 6.14 0.38 -20.30
N ILE A 225 5.32 -0.53 -20.83
CA ILE A 225 3.92 -0.70 -20.41
C ILE A 225 3.85 -1.20 -18.96
N ALA A 226 4.71 -2.13 -18.53
CA ALA A 226 4.76 -2.60 -17.15
C ALA A 226 5.20 -1.50 -16.16
N LEU A 227 6.13 -0.63 -16.56
CA LEU A 227 6.52 0.55 -15.76
C LEU A 227 5.35 1.52 -15.59
N ILE A 228 4.63 1.79 -16.68
CA ILE A 228 3.41 2.61 -16.66
C ILE A 228 2.36 1.97 -15.76
N ALA A 229 2.08 0.68 -15.93
CA ALA A 229 1.08 -0.02 -15.14
C ALA A 229 1.45 -0.06 -13.66
N GLY A 230 2.73 -0.23 -13.34
CA GLY A 230 3.24 -0.09 -11.98
C GLY A 230 3.01 1.31 -11.42
N MET A 231 3.32 2.36 -12.18
CA MET A 231 3.07 3.74 -11.75
C MET A 231 1.58 4.01 -11.50
N LEU A 232 0.69 3.57 -12.39
CA LEU A 232 -0.76 3.70 -12.23
C LEU A 232 -1.28 2.93 -11.00
N GLY A 233 -0.82 1.68 -10.83
CA GLY A 233 -1.14 0.89 -9.65
C GLY A 233 -0.64 1.54 -8.36
N ALA A 234 0.55 2.14 -8.37
CA ALA A 234 1.12 2.84 -7.23
C ALA A 234 0.30 4.09 -6.86
N VAL A 235 0.03 4.98 -7.82
CA VAL A 235 -0.76 6.20 -7.58
C VAL A 235 -2.15 5.83 -7.09
N GLY A 236 -2.86 4.96 -7.83
CA GLY A 236 -4.23 4.59 -7.50
C GLY A 236 -4.37 3.84 -6.16
N LEU A 237 -3.42 2.96 -5.79
CA LEU A 237 -3.46 2.35 -4.45
C LEU A 237 -3.11 3.33 -3.34
N SER A 238 -2.18 4.25 -3.58
CA SER A 238 -1.75 5.23 -2.58
C SER A 238 -2.88 6.22 -2.27
N SER A 239 -3.50 6.79 -3.30
CA SER A 239 -4.65 7.69 -3.15
C SER A 239 -5.88 6.94 -2.63
N GLY A 240 -6.18 5.75 -3.17
CA GLY A 240 -7.29 4.91 -2.70
C GLY A 240 -7.17 4.50 -1.23
N LYS A 241 -5.95 4.31 -0.72
CA LYS A 241 -5.70 4.10 0.71
C LYS A 241 -6.09 5.30 1.56
N MET A 242 -5.92 6.51 1.06
CA MET A 242 -6.28 7.74 1.78
C MET A 242 -7.78 7.99 1.76
N PHE A 243 -8.41 7.85 0.60
CA PHE A 243 -9.84 8.11 0.43
C PHE A 243 -10.72 7.02 1.05
N PHE A 244 -10.43 5.76 0.74
CA PHE A 244 -11.30 4.63 1.09
C PHE A 244 -10.81 3.83 2.29
N LYS A 245 -9.70 4.26 2.91
CA LYS A 245 -9.07 3.59 4.06
C LYS A 245 -8.83 2.10 3.83
N TRP A 246 -8.52 1.68 2.59
CA TRP A 246 -8.41 0.26 2.24
C TRP A 246 -7.51 -0.53 3.19
N VAL A 247 -8.01 -1.65 3.69
CA VAL A 247 -7.26 -2.57 4.56
C VAL A 247 -7.15 -3.94 3.91
N LYS A 248 -6.01 -4.60 4.13
CA LYS A 248 -5.83 -5.99 3.74
C LYS A 248 -6.74 -6.90 4.56
N LYS A 249 -7.49 -7.77 3.89
CA LYS A 249 -8.26 -8.83 4.53
C LYS A 249 -7.32 -9.84 5.16
N ILE A 250 -7.55 -10.11 6.45
CA ILE A 250 -6.86 -11.17 7.17
C ILE A 250 -7.38 -12.52 6.65
N LYS A 251 -6.50 -13.34 6.06
CA LYS A 251 -6.83 -14.75 5.77
C LYS A 251 -6.93 -15.48 7.11
N THR A 252 -8.14 -15.64 7.62
CA THR A 252 -8.46 -16.25 8.93
C THR A 252 -7.90 -17.66 9.13
N GLY A 253 -7.46 -18.35 8.06
CA GLY A 253 -6.78 -19.65 8.13
C GLY A 253 -5.29 -19.62 8.47
N LYS A 254 -4.65 -18.44 8.63
CA LYS A 254 -3.20 -18.29 8.91
C LYS A 254 -2.86 -17.42 10.13
N LEU A 255 -3.83 -17.12 11.00
CA LEU A 255 -3.52 -16.59 12.34
C LEU A 255 -3.00 -17.73 13.23
N SER A 256 -1.82 -18.28 12.93
CA SER A 256 -1.06 -19.01 13.93
C SER A 256 -0.26 -17.99 14.71
N LEU A 257 -0.73 -17.61 15.90
CA LEU A 257 0.14 -16.94 16.86
C LEU A 257 1.37 -17.83 17.05
N ASN A 258 2.56 -17.28 16.78
CA ASN A 258 3.83 -17.94 17.08
C ASN A 258 3.81 -18.36 18.56
N LYS A 259 4.24 -19.59 18.86
CA LYS A 259 4.38 -20.09 20.24
C LYS A 259 5.18 -19.15 21.14
N GLU A 260 6.13 -18.39 20.60
CA GLU A 260 6.91 -17.35 21.29
C GLU A 260 6.08 -16.11 21.60
N THR A 261 5.15 -15.70 20.72
CA THR A 261 4.20 -14.61 21.01
C THR A 261 3.18 -15.03 22.06
N VAL A 262 2.72 -16.29 22.00
CA VAL A 262 1.89 -16.89 23.06
C VAL A 262 2.68 -17.03 24.36
N ALA A 263 3.96 -17.40 24.29
CA ALA A 263 4.83 -17.49 25.45
C ALA A 263 5.09 -16.12 26.06
N LEU A 264 5.39 -15.08 25.27
CA LEU A 264 5.56 -13.69 25.75
C LEU A 264 4.29 -13.15 26.42
N LEU A 265 3.11 -13.44 25.87
CA LEU A 265 1.83 -13.10 26.50
C LEU A 265 1.57 -13.89 27.79
N ASN A 266 2.18 -15.07 27.94
CA ASN A 266 2.07 -15.92 29.13
C ASN A 266 3.23 -15.73 30.14
N HIS A 267 4.34 -15.07 29.76
CA HIS A 267 5.57 -14.97 30.57
C HIS A 267 5.79 -13.60 31.23
N GLU A 268 4.86 -12.65 31.13
CA GLU A 268 4.77 -11.59 32.14
C GLU A 268 4.33 -12.23 33.46
N GLN A 269 5.29 -12.84 34.17
CA GLN A 269 5.12 -13.24 35.56
C GLN A 269 4.74 -11.98 36.34
N ASN A 270 3.48 -11.95 36.80
CA ASN A 270 3.02 -11.07 37.84
C ASN A 270 3.93 -11.21 39.07
N VAL A 271 4.91 -10.32 39.24
CA VAL A 271 5.50 -10.06 40.55
C VAL A 271 4.52 -9.14 41.27
N PHE A 272 3.46 -9.73 41.82
CA PHE A 272 2.65 -9.09 42.84
C PHE A 272 2.49 -10.06 44.01
N ASP A 273 3.09 -9.64 45.12
CA ASP A 273 3.10 -10.28 46.41
C ASP A 273 1.73 -10.06 47.07
N THR A 274 0.83 -11.03 46.98
CA THR A 274 -0.42 -11.04 47.73
C THR A 274 -0.72 -12.45 48.25
N ASP A 275 -0.69 -12.60 49.57
CA ASP A 275 -0.95 -13.80 50.38
C ASP A 275 -2.38 -14.38 50.28
N ASN A 276 -3.06 -14.24 49.13
CA ASN A 276 -4.44 -14.69 48.94
C ASN A 276 -4.52 -15.74 47.82
N PRO A 277 -4.61 -17.04 48.13
CA PRO A 277 -4.58 -18.12 47.14
C PRO A 277 -5.81 -18.21 46.23
N ASN A 278 -6.78 -17.30 46.36
CA ASN A 278 -8.00 -17.26 45.54
C ASN A 278 -8.06 -16.08 44.55
N GLU A 279 -7.02 -15.24 44.48
CA GLU A 279 -6.94 -14.16 43.49
C GLU A 279 -5.92 -14.51 42.40
N ILE A 280 -6.40 -15.01 41.26
CA ILE A 280 -5.60 -15.11 40.04
C ILE A 280 -5.75 -13.80 39.28
N GLY A 281 -4.75 -12.93 39.38
CA GLY A 281 -4.68 -11.66 38.66
C GLY A 281 -4.35 -11.84 37.17
N GLY A 282 -5.28 -11.44 36.30
CA GLY A 282 -5.00 -10.86 34.98
C GLY A 282 -4.60 -11.80 33.83
N THR A 283 -5.58 -12.41 33.16
CA THR A 283 -5.39 -12.87 31.77
C THR A 283 -5.72 -11.72 30.82
N ARG A 284 -4.73 -11.18 30.10
CA ARG A 284 -4.97 -10.18 29.04
C ARG A 284 -5.52 -10.89 27.80
N LEU A 285 -6.81 -10.70 27.52
CA LEU A 285 -7.45 -11.22 26.30
C LEU A 285 -7.41 -10.15 25.21
N LEU A 286 -6.71 -10.40 24.10
CA LEU A 286 -6.77 -9.55 22.90
C LEU A 286 -7.95 -10.00 22.03
N CYS A 287 -8.93 -9.12 21.87
CA CYS A 287 -10.06 -9.34 20.98
C CYS A 287 -9.91 -8.51 19.71
N PHE A 288 -10.08 -9.13 18.56
CA PHE A 288 -10.17 -8.46 17.27
C PHE A 288 -11.65 -8.43 16.85
N ALA A 289 -12.25 -7.25 16.74
CA ALA A 289 -13.61 -7.06 16.26
C ALA A 289 -13.58 -6.25 14.96
N SER A 290 -14.43 -6.61 13.99
CA SER A 290 -14.52 -5.94 12.69
C SER A 290 -15.25 -4.59 12.71
N ARG A 291 -15.90 -4.23 13.84
CA ARG A 291 -16.64 -2.97 14.02
C ARG A 291 -16.64 -2.57 15.50
N ALA A 292 -16.54 -1.28 15.81
CA ALA A 292 -16.43 -0.76 17.18
C ALA A 292 -17.62 -1.16 18.09
N HIS A 293 -18.86 -1.18 17.59
CA HIS A 293 -20.03 -1.59 18.38
C HIS A 293 -20.05 -3.08 18.77
N ASN A 294 -19.25 -3.91 18.09
CA ASN A 294 -19.08 -5.32 18.45
C ASN A 294 -18.06 -5.53 19.56
N CYS A 295 -17.31 -4.49 19.96
CA CYS A 295 -16.45 -4.51 21.15
C CYS A 295 -17.26 -4.24 22.44
N SER A 296 -18.30 -5.02 22.71
CA SER A 296 -18.93 -5.00 24.03
C SER A 296 -18.27 -6.02 24.95
N ARG A 297 -18.33 -5.80 26.28
CA ARG A 297 -17.85 -6.73 27.33
C ARG A 297 -18.37 -8.17 27.20
N GLY A 298 -19.32 -8.46 26.30
CA GLY A 298 -19.88 -9.80 26.06
C GLY A 298 -19.56 -10.44 24.70
N SER A 299 -18.87 -9.77 23.77
CA SER A 299 -18.64 -10.32 22.42
C SER A 299 -17.42 -11.26 22.33
N CYS A 300 -16.53 -11.20 23.32
CA CYS A 300 -15.34 -12.05 23.41
C CYS A 300 -15.62 -13.34 24.18
N GLY A 301 -16.37 -14.24 23.56
CA GLY A 301 -16.61 -15.59 24.08
C GLY A 301 -17.85 -15.72 24.96
N ASN A 302 -18.74 -16.62 24.55
CA ASN A 302 -19.79 -17.16 25.40
C ASN A 302 -19.16 -18.01 26.52
N HIS A 303 -18.78 -17.38 27.64
CA HIS A 303 -18.64 -18.08 28.91
C HIS A 303 -19.71 -17.59 29.88
N THR A 304 -20.55 -18.54 30.27
CA THR A 304 -21.68 -18.38 31.19
C THR A 304 -21.20 -18.16 32.62
N LYS A 305 -21.85 -17.21 33.30
CA LYS A 305 -21.95 -17.05 34.77
C LYS A 305 -20.63 -16.94 35.56
N GLY A 306 -20.03 -15.76 35.50
CA GLY A 306 -19.05 -15.27 36.47
C GLY A 306 -18.57 -13.91 36.03
N GLY A 307 -18.94 -12.84 36.73
CA GLY A 307 -18.58 -11.48 36.34
C GLY A 307 -17.06 -11.31 36.24
N TRP A 308 -16.59 -10.63 35.20
CA TRP A 308 -15.18 -10.24 35.06
C TRP A 308 -14.79 -9.30 36.21
N GLN A 309 -14.05 -9.81 37.20
CA GLN A 309 -13.37 -8.99 38.20
C GLN A 309 -11.90 -8.85 37.79
N GLY A 310 -11.51 -7.66 37.36
CA GLY A 310 -10.11 -7.28 37.12
C GLY A 310 -9.73 -7.00 35.66
N GLY A 311 -9.30 -5.75 35.41
CA GLY A 311 -8.40 -5.29 34.35
C GLY A 311 -8.44 -5.95 32.97
N VAL A 312 -9.52 -5.75 32.19
CA VAL A 312 -9.54 -6.07 30.76
C VAL A 312 -9.18 -4.81 29.95
N VAL A 313 -8.08 -4.85 29.20
CA VAL A 313 -7.77 -3.85 28.17
C VAL A 313 -8.30 -4.36 26.84
N ILE A 314 -9.41 -3.77 26.38
CA ILE A 314 -9.98 -4.05 25.06
C ILE A 314 -9.35 -3.05 24.09
N ALA A 315 -8.43 -3.52 23.24
CA ALA A 315 -7.94 -2.72 22.12
C ALA A 315 -8.90 -2.91 20.94
N CYS A 316 -9.77 -1.93 20.70
CA CYS A 316 -10.67 -1.92 19.55
C CYS A 316 -10.00 -1.13 18.44
N PHE A 317 -9.71 -1.84 17.36
CA PHE A 317 -9.34 -1.22 16.09
C PHE A 317 -10.62 -1.13 15.28
N GLU A 318 -11.02 0.10 14.95
CA GLU A 318 -12.10 0.34 14.01
C GLU A 318 -11.54 0.07 12.61
N PHE A 319 -12.10 -0.93 11.92
CA PHE A 319 -11.77 -1.29 10.54
C PHE A 319 -12.77 -0.68 9.58
#